data_AF-A0A2N2JGT7-F1
#
_entry.id   AF-A0A2N2JGT7-F1
#
_cell.length_a   1.000
_cell.length_b   1.000
_cell.length_c   1.000
_cell.angle_alpha   90.00
_cell.angle_beta   90.00
_cell.angle_gamma   90.00
#
_symmetry.space_group_name_H-M   'P 1'
#
loop_
_entity.id
_entity.type
_entity.pdbx_description
1 polymer ?
#
loop_
_entity_poly.entity_id
_entity_poly.type
_entity_poly.pdbx_seq_one_letter_code
_entity_poly.pdbx_strand_id
1 'polypeptide(L)'
;MFGSAVAAALVISGGFASAQFGGIPKPPKVPSVGSGSPSDAQRKAFHECDQTTRKGVDAVPSAAAFSSNAEKRKKDLDRAAELLAKAEAICTPDMRTMSSWDSTGARLEEMRLGVADGQRQLTILERYEPMSKLQKQDVAAADLDDLDARVSAYEAWAPTDDTKRYARNWRTKATQLRAAVEERKAELAGKNAQADRDRAMLVKHDAIDGFDAVLKAMEEHARKAEGPIPAELYEKYEALVAQVESFNPTARQYYEPELRIYRAYDAWLAGDGAADALAKLYEGEVVAQGQSRGKKQSISFAAKKDWCYAILLHFDVAGADSNLDYKDETKMRKVLRFYDDDTLKPWQRLNGLCANEAFKVDLAGPLTFTGTKNVQRYVVVGWARDAFPASLPLRIRPWIDECDPVQYEESYVHPIPGTVNNRQAGDIKKWEPAYASEGQCTLMPGTRTNPDANKFGKCMEALHKRFAPKYAAAIKAKETARTPGAYDAAVKRIQGIDAAKDKDYERSCRPTFEKIRKDFSKAVDRVADAMTGQAYTDHVDRAKRKADEAAGHQRPVNEEGKPDTLSDRDNRRLRMQIFDEHYKGK
;
A
#
# COMPACT_ATOMS: atom_id res chain seq x y z
N MET A 1 28.32 -25.37 22.86
CA MET A 1 28.08 -24.62 24.12
C MET A 1 26.61 -24.77 24.47
N PHE A 2 26.32 -25.24 25.69
CA PHE A 2 25.02 -25.39 26.37
C PHE A 2 23.95 -26.20 25.61
N GLY A 3 23.57 -27.42 25.99
CA GLY A 3 23.57 -28.05 27.30
C GLY A 3 22.20 -27.85 27.96
N SER A 4 21.36 -28.89 27.96
CA SER A 4 20.30 -29.09 28.96
C SER A 4 19.92 -30.57 28.98
N ALA A 5 20.58 -31.27 29.88
CA ALA A 5 20.13 -32.53 30.42
C ALA A 5 19.05 -32.25 31.47
N VAL A 6 17.96 -33.01 31.46
CA VAL A 6 17.17 -33.27 32.66
C VAL A 6 17.16 -34.77 32.87
N ALA A 7 17.99 -35.18 33.82
CA ALA A 7 17.91 -36.47 34.47
C ALA A 7 16.90 -36.35 35.63
N ALA A 8 16.01 -37.33 35.75
CA ALA A 8 15.38 -37.68 37.00
C ALA A 8 15.44 -39.20 37.13
N ALA A 9 16.03 -39.62 38.24
CA ALA A 9 16.45 -40.97 38.55
C ALA A 9 15.44 -41.71 39.44
N LEU A 10 15.68 -43.03 39.58
CA LEU A 10 15.25 -43.92 40.69
C LEU A 10 13.73 -44.25 40.67
N VAL A 11 13.27 -45.49 40.88
CA VAL A 11 13.66 -46.54 41.84
C VAL A 11 13.24 -47.92 41.28
N ILE A 12 14.13 -48.93 41.40
CA ILE A 12 13.73 -50.34 41.40
C ILE A 12 13.33 -50.69 42.85
N SER A 13 12.06 -50.99 43.07
CA SER A 13 11.61 -51.69 44.27
C SER A 13 10.49 -52.66 43.89
N GLY A 14 10.65 -53.90 44.37
CA GLY A 14 9.75 -55.00 44.09
C GLY A 14 8.37 -54.80 44.68
N GLY A 15 7.41 -55.41 44.01
CA GLY A 15 6.07 -55.65 44.50
C GLY A 15 5.48 -56.81 43.70
N PHE A 16 5.69 -58.03 44.19
CA PHE A 16 4.83 -59.15 43.82
C PHE A 16 3.43 -58.81 44.31
N ALA A 17 2.57 -58.36 43.40
CA ALA A 17 1.13 -58.28 43.61
C ALA A 17 0.49 -59.42 42.82
N SER A 18 0.40 -60.56 43.48
CA SER A 18 -0.55 -61.63 43.15
C SER A 18 -1.97 -61.09 43.34
N ALA A 19 -2.61 -60.69 42.25
CA ALA A 19 -4.04 -60.36 42.23
C ALA A 19 -4.73 -61.04 41.04
N GLN A 20 -5.27 -62.21 41.34
CA GLN A 20 -6.59 -62.70 40.91
C GLN A 20 -6.89 -62.63 39.40
N PHE A 21 -6.38 -63.61 38.65
CA PHE A 21 -7.17 -64.15 37.55
C PHE A 21 -8.42 -64.82 38.13
N GLY A 22 -9.55 -64.15 38.01
CA GLY A 22 -10.87 -64.73 38.22
C GLY A 22 -11.07 -65.90 37.25
N GLY A 23 -11.30 -67.07 37.86
CA GLY A 23 -11.93 -68.27 37.31
C GLY A 23 -11.87 -68.48 35.80
N ILE A 24 -10.80 -69.12 35.33
CA ILE A 24 -10.92 -69.99 34.16
C ILE A 24 -11.72 -71.22 34.64
N PRO A 25 -12.89 -71.54 34.05
CA PRO A 25 -13.63 -72.74 34.41
C PRO A 25 -12.74 -73.96 34.17
N LYS A 26 -12.62 -74.83 35.19
CA LYS A 26 -11.92 -76.11 35.05
C LYS A 26 -12.48 -76.82 33.81
N PRO A 27 -11.66 -77.22 32.83
CA PRO A 27 -12.15 -78.00 31.72
C PRO A 27 -12.77 -79.30 32.28
N PRO A 28 -13.89 -79.79 31.71
CA PRO A 28 -14.47 -81.05 32.13
C PRO A 28 -13.41 -82.15 32.01
N LYS A 29 -13.32 -83.03 33.01
CA LYS A 29 -12.48 -84.24 32.95
C LYS A 29 -12.94 -85.06 31.74
N VAL A 30 -12.18 -84.95 30.65
CA VAL A 30 -12.34 -85.81 29.48
C VAL A 30 -11.97 -87.23 29.92
N PRO A 31 -12.76 -88.27 29.61
CA PRO A 31 -12.38 -89.65 29.87
C PRO A 31 -11.01 -89.94 29.26
N SER A 32 -10.15 -90.63 30.01
CA SER A 32 -8.89 -91.19 29.54
C SER A 32 -9.17 -92.13 28.36
N VAL A 33 -9.13 -91.60 27.15
CA VAL A 33 -9.18 -92.39 25.90
C VAL A 33 -7.88 -93.21 25.85
N GLY A 34 -8.01 -94.50 25.57
CA GLY A 34 -6.99 -95.52 25.76
C GLY A 34 -5.57 -95.09 25.38
N SER A 35 -4.62 -95.39 26.27
CA SER A 35 -3.18 -95.20 26.14
C SER A 35 -2.56 -96.11 25.07
N GLY A 36 -3.03 -96.02 23.83
CA GLY A 36 -2.28 -96.47 22.69
C GLY A 36 -1.11 -95.51 22.51
N SER A 37 0.13 -96.01 22.62
CA SER A 37 1.28 -95.22 22.18
C SER A 37 1.02 -94.73 20.76
N PRO A 38 1.28 -93.45 20.43
CA PRO A 38 1.06 -92.93 19.09
C PRO A 38 1.79 -93.81 18.08
N SER A 39 1.11 -94.19 17.00
CA SER A 39 1.72 -94.97 15.93
C SER A 39 2.92 -94.23 15.32
N ASP A 40 3.88 -94.96 14.74
CA ASP A 40 5.03 -94.35 14.08
C ASP A 40 4.62 -93.38 12.96
N ALA A 41 3.51 -93.68 12.28
CA ALA A 41 2.90 -92.79 11.30
C ALA A 41 2.42 -91.46 11.93
N GLN A 42 1.75 -91.51 13.09
CA GLN A 42 1.32 -90.32 13.82
C GLN A 42 2.51 -89.50 14.35
N ARG A 43 3.57 -90.16 14.86
CA ARG A 43 4.80 -89.48 15.31
C ARG A 43 5.51 -88.77 14.15
N LYS A 44 5.58 -89.42 12.99
CA LYS A 44 6.17 -88.84 11.78
C LYS A 44 5.37 -87.63 11.27
N ALA A 45 4.05 -87.75 11.23
CA ALA A 45 3.16 -86.68 10.81
C ALA A 45 3.19 -85.48 11.78
N PHE A 46 3.24 -85.73 13.10
CA PHE A 46 3.42 -84.67 14.10
C PHE A 46 4.78 -83.96 13.97
N HIS A 47 5.86 -84.72 13.75
CA HIS A 47 7.17 -84.12 13.52
C HIS A 47 7.19 -83.27 12.25
N GLU A 48 6.50 -83.68 11.18
CA GLU A 48 6.36 -82.87 9.97
C GLU A 48 5.52 -81.60 10.21
N CYS A 49 4.43 -81.69 10.99
CA CYS A 49 3.64 -80.55 11.46
C CYS A 49 4.51 -79.57 12.29
N ASP A 50 5.30 -80.06 13.25
CA ASP A 50 6.19 -79.21 14.06
C ASP A 50 7.30 -78.55 13.22
N GLN A 51 7.91 -79.28 12.28
CA GLN A 51 8.90 -78.70 11.39
C GLN A 51 8.30 -77.65 10.44
N THR A 52 7.10 -77.91 9.92
CA THR A 52 6.42 -76.99 9.00
C THR A 52 5.98 -75.72 9.72
N THR A 53 5.44 -75.84 10.93
CA THR A 53 5.07 -74.66 11.76
C THR A 53 6.29 -73.85 12.20
N ARG A 54 7.42 -74.48 12.56
CA ARG A 54 8.69 -73.75 12.83
C ARG A 54 9.16 -72.95 11.62
N LYS A 55 9.28 -73.61 10.46
CA LYS A 55 9.66 -72.95 9.20
C LYS A 55 8.66 -71.85 8.82
N GLY A 56 7.39 -72.07 9.14
CA GLY A 56 6.30 -71.14 8.91
C GLY A 56 6.42 -69.87 9.73
N VAL A 57 6.61 -70.00 11.05
CA VAL A 57 6.87 -68.86 11.95
C VAL A 57 8.12 -68.10 11.54
N ASP A 58 9.20 -68.80 11.17
CA ASP A 58 10.44 -68.17 10.67
C ASP A 58 10.23 -67.41 9.34
N ALA A 59 9.24 -67.82 8.53
CA ALA A 59 8.89 -67.18 7.27
C ALA A 59 7.92 -66.00 7.46
N VAL A 60 7.21 -65.90 8.60
CA VAL A 60 6.38 -64.73 8.92
C VAL A 60 7.33 -63.54 9.08
N PRO A 61 7.16 -62.48 8.28
CA PRO A 61 7.98 -61.29 8.41
C PRO A 61 7.84 -60.72 9.83
N SER A 62 8.94 -60.63 10.57
CA SER A 62 8.89 -60.09 11.92
C SER A 62 8.40 -58.63 11.88
N ALA A 63 7.63 -58.24 12.89
CA ALA A 63 7.17 -56.87 13.00
C ALA A 63 8.36 -55.87 13.04
N ALA A 64 9.51 -56.25 13.61
CA ALA A 64 10.73 -55.44 13.59
C ALA A 64 11.38 -55.29 12.19
N ALA A 65 11.18 -56.26 11.28
CA ALA A 65 11.64 -56.19 9.88
C ALA A 65 10.69 -55.39 8.95
N PHE A 66 9.66 -54.73 9.51
CA PHE A 66 8.70 -53.90 8.76
C PHE A 66 9.23 -52.52 8.30
N SER A 67 10.52 -52.38 7.99
CA SER A 67 11.05 -51.31 7.10
C SER A 67 11.93 -51.97 6.01
N SER A 68 11.90 -51.72 4.69
CA SER A 68 11.42 -50.63 3.82
C SER A 68 11.13 -51.11 2.36
N ASN A 69 10.95 -52.42 2.13
CA ASN A 69 10.74 -53.02 0.80
C ASN A 69 9.45 -53.86 0.74
N ALA A 70 8.40 -53.33 0.07
CA ALA A 70 7.09 -53.96 -0.03
C ALA A 70 7.11 -55.26 -0.87
N GLU A 71 7.89 -55.30 -1.96
CA GLU A 71 7.99 -56.48 -2.83
C GLU A 71 8.59 -57.68 -2.10
N LYS A 72 9.65 -57.47 -1.33
CA LYS A 72 10.26 -58.53 -0.51
C LYS A 72 9.25 -59.06 0.52
N ARG A 73 8.47 -58.18 1.16
CA ARG A 73 7.47 -58.61 2.15
C ARG A 73 6.35 -59.41 1.56
N LYS A 74 5.86 -59.01 0.38
CA LYS A 74 4.86 -59.80 -0.34
C LYS A 74 5.35 -61.23 -0.56
N LYS A 75 6.58 -61.37 -1.05
CA LYS A 75 7.21 -62.68 -1.26
C LYS A 75 7.37 -63.50 0.03
N ASP A 76 7.83 -62.90 1.11
CA ASP A 76 8.02 -63.59 2.39
C ASP A 76 6.66 -64.00 3.00
N LEU A 77 5.64 -63.15 2.85
CA LEU A 77 4.27 -63.40 3.32
C LEU A 77 3.56 -64.48 2.48
N ASP A 78 3.72 -64.46 1.15
CA ASP A 78 3.22 -65.51 0.26
C ASP A 78 3.83 -66.87 0.67
N ARG A 79 5.14 -66.88 0.98
CA ARG A 79 5.84 -68.07 1.47
C ARG A 79 5.31 -68.53 2.83
N ALA A 80 5.04 -67.62 3.76
CA ALA A 80 4.41 -67.94 5.02
C ALA A 80 3.00 -68.52 4.80
N ALA A 81 2.18 -67.91 3.94
CA ALA A 81 0.84 -68.41 3.63
C ALA A 81 0.84 -69.83 3.03
N GLU A 82 1.78 -70.14 2.13
CA GLU A 82 1.99 -71.50 1.61
C GLU A 82 2.30 -72.50 2.72
N LEU A 83 3.21 -72.13 3.63
CA LEU A 83 3.61 -72.98 4.75
C LEU A 83 2.48 -73.15 5.77
N LEU A 84 1.62 -72.14 5.94
CA LEU A 84 0.44 -72.21 6.81
C LEU A 84 -0.56 -73.22 6.24
N ALA A 85 -0.90 -73.09 4.95
CA ALA A 85 -1.79 -74.03 4.28
C ALA A 85 -1.27 -75.47 4.35
N LYS A 86 0.06 -75.65 4.19
CA LYS A 86 0.71 -76.95 4.36
C LYS A 86 0.60 -77.46 5.80
N ALA A 87 0.84 -76.61 6.80
CA ALA A 87 0.73 -76.98 8.20
C ALA A 87 -0.71 -77.37 8.56
N GLU A 88 -1.72 -76.61 8.12
CA GLU A 88 -3.13 -76.90 8.36
C GLU A 88 -3.60 -78.22 7.74
N ALA A 89 -3.01 -78.61 6.60
CA ALA A 89 -3.29 -79.91 5.97
C ALA A 89 -2.68 -81.09 6.73
N ILE A 90 -1.56 -80.89 7.44
CA ILE A 90 -0.80 -81.96 8.12
C ILE A 90 -1.18 -82.07 9.60
N CYS A 91 -1.44 -80.94 10.26
CA CYS A 91 -1.74 -80.86 11.70
C CYS A 91 -3.20 -81.25 11.97
N THR A 92 -3.48 -82.55 11.99
CA THR A 92 -4.85 -83.10 12.13
C THR A 92 -5.37 -82.99 13.57
N PRO A 93 -6.71 -82.98 13.79
CA PRO A 93 -7.30 -82.81 15.13
C PRO A 93 -6.89 -83.85 16.16
N ASP A 94 -6.57 -85.09 15.75
CA ASP A 94 -6.11 -86.18 16.61
C ASP A 94 -4.70 -85.93 17.19
N MET A 95 -3.90 -85.04 16.57
CA MET A 95 -2.59 -84.65 17.11
C MET A 95 -2.70 -83.78 18.37
N ARG A 96 -3.88 -83.21 18.67
CA ARG A 96 -4.11 -82.36 19.86
C ARG A 96 -3.90 -83.08 21.18
N THR A 97 -3.94 -84.42 21.18
CA THR A 97 -3.71 -85.24 22.37
C THR A 97 -2.23 -85.57 22.60
N MET A 98 -1.32 -85.11 21.74
CA MET A 98 0.12 -85.33 21.89
C MET A 98 0.72 -84.39 22.94
N SER A 99 1.65 -84.89 23.77
CA SER A 99 2.23 -84.14 24.89
C SER A 99 3.00 -82.87 24.50
N SER A 100 3.41 -82.77 23.22
CA SER A 100 4.12 -81.61 22.66
C SER A 100 3.22 -80.69 21.84
N TRP A 101 1.93 -81.01 21.70
CA TRP A 101 1.00 -80.27 20.87
C TRP A 101 0.90 -78.79 21.28
N ASP A 102 0.89 -78.47 22.56
CA ASP A 102 0.73 -77.08 23.02
C ASP A 102 1.74 -76.13 22.37
N SER A 103 2.99 -76.57 22.20
CA SER A 103 4.03 -75.77 21.53
C SER A 103 3.82 -75.65 20.02
N THR A 104 3.43 -76.72 19.35
CA THR A 104 3.19 -76.75 17.90
C THR A 104 1.89 -76.04 17.52
N GLY A 105 0.84 -76.21 18.32
CA GLY A 105 -0.45 -75.52 18.20
C GLY A 105 -0.32 -74.03 18.45
N ALA A 106 0.47 -73.61 19.45
CA ALA A 106 0.80 -72.20 19.66
C ALA A 106 1.51 -71.58 18.44
N ARG A 107 2.49 -72.29 17.84
CA ARG A 107 3.17 -71.83 16.61
C ARG A 107 2.24 -71.77 15.40
N LEU A 108 1.33 -72.74 15.25
CA LEU A 108 0.34 -72.72 14.18
C LEU A 108 -0.58 -71.49 14.30
N GLU A 109 -1.00 -71.15 15.52
CA GLU A 109 -1.83 -69.97 15.77
C GLU A 109 -1.04 -68.66 15.60
N GLU A 110 0.21 -68.61 16.08
CA GLU A 110 1.14 -67.49 15.84
C GLU A 110 1.33 -67.24 14.35
N MET A 111 1.46 -68.31 13.56
CA MET A 111 1.59 -68.24 12.12
C MET A 111 0.31 -67.72 11.43
N ARG A 112 -0.88 -68.19 11.85
CA ARG A 112 -2.16 -67.65 11.36
C ARG A 112 -2.28 -66.16 11.61
N LEU A 113 -1.99 -65.74 12.85
CA LEU A 113 -2.05 -64.34 13.25
C LEU A 113 -1.02 -63.50 12.48
N GLY A 114 0.19 -64.01 12.30
CA GLY A 114 1.27 -63.35 11.56
C GLY A 114 1.00 -63.19 10.06
N VAL A 115 0.43 -64.21 9.41
CA VAL A 115 0.01 -64.12 8.00
C VAL A 115 -1.14 -63.11 7.84
N ALA A 116 -2.14 -63.16 8.73
CA ALA A 116 -3.26 -62.22 8.71
C ALA A 116 -2.80 -60.76 8.97
N ASP A 117 -1.85 -60.56 9.88
CA ASP A 117 -1.20 -59.27 10.15
C ASP A 117 -0.52 -58.71 8.90
N GLY A 118 0.38 -59.52 8.32
CA GLY A 118 1.18 -59.13 7.18
C GLY A 118 0.33 -58.72 5.98
N GLN A 119 -0.79 -59.41 5.72
CA GLN A 119 -1.70 -59.10 4.61
C GLN A 119 -2.35 -57.73 4.77
N ARG A 120 -2.81 -57.40 5.99
CA ARG A 120 -3.42 -56.09 6.29
C ARG A 120 -2.41 -54.96 6.15
N GLN A 121 -1.19 -55.17 6.66
CA GLN A 121 -0.13 -54.16 6.55
C GLN A 121 0.34 -53.97 5.10
N LEU A 122 0.46 -55.06 4.31
CA LEU A 122 0.87 -54.99 2.90
C LEU A 122 -0.09 -54.11 2.08
N THR A 123 -1.39 -54.22 2.34
CA THR A 123 -2.43 -53.43 1.66
C THR A 123 -2.25 -51.92 1.91
N ILE A 124 -1.82 -51.53 3.11
CA ILE A 124 -1.53 -50.11 3.44
C ILE A 124 -0.21 -49.68 2.79
N LEU A 125 0.82 -50.53 2.82
CA LEU A 125 2.15 -50.24 2.31
C LEU A 125 2.18 -50.05 0.79
N GLU A 126 1.63 -50.99 0.02
CA GLU A 126 1.70 -50.96 -1.45
C GLU A 126 1.09 -49.67 -2.02
N ARG A 127 0.00 -49.19 -1.41
CA ARG A 127 -0.70 -47.99 -1.88
C ARG A 127 -0.10 -46.70 -1.32
N TYR A 128 0.20 -46.65 -0.02
CA TYR A 128 0.45 -45.37 0.67
C TYR A 128 1.90 -45.14 1.07
N GLU A 129 2.75 -46.16 1.10
CA GLU A 129 4.18 -45.94 1.33
C GLU A 129 4.82 -45.08 0.23
N PRO A 130 4.56 -45.29 -1.08
CA PRO A 130 5.04 -44.40 -2.13
C PRO A 130 4.58 -42.96 -1.95
N MET A 131 3.29 -42.74 -1.62
CA MET A 131 2.74 -41.40 -1.33
C MET A 131 3.42 -40.74 -0.13
N SER A 132 3.66 -41.50 0.95
CA SER A 132 4.35 -41.00 2.15
C SER A 132 5.80 -40.60 1.91
N LYS A 133 6.46 -41.22 0.93
CA LYS A 133 7.84 -40.90 0.51
C LYS A 133 7.89 -39.76 -0.52
N LEU A 134 6.80 -39.54 -1.24
CA LEU A 134 6.65 -38.51 -2.26
C LEU A 134 5.67 -37.43 -1.77
N GLN A 135 6.00 -36.79 -0.64
CA GLN A 135 5.24 -35.67 -0.03
C GLN A 135 4.88 -34.53 -1.01
N LYS A 136 5.44 -34.54 -2.22
CA LYS A 136 5.21 -33.61 -3.33
C LYS A 136 4.27 -34.13 -4.41
N GLN A 137 3.46 -35.17 -4.19
CA GLN A 137 2.40 -35.57 -5.12
C GLN A 137 1.06 -34.94 -4.77
N ASP A 138 0.21 -34.71 -5.78
CA ASP A 138 -1.18 -34.29 -5.55
C ASP A 138 -1.97 -35.51 -5.09
N VAL A 139 -2.16 -35.63 -3.78
CA VAL A 139 -2.94 -36.71 -3.17
C VAL A 139 -4.39 -36.28 -3.11
N ALA A 140 -5.29 -37.08 -3.69
CA ALA A 140 -6.72 -36.79 -3.63
C ALA A 140 -7.26 -36.94 -2.20
N ALA A 141 -8.24 -36.12 -1.83
CA ALA A 141 -8.87 -36.21 -0.50
C ALA A 141 -9.44 -37.61 -0.22
N ALA A 142 -10.03 -38.25 -1.23
CA ALA A 142 -10.55 -39.61 -1.14
C ALA A 142 -9.47 -40.66 -0.83
N ASP A 143 -8.22 -40.46 -1.26
CA ASP A 143 -7.12 -41.37 -0.93
C ASP A 143 -6.69 -41.23 0.54
N LEU A 144 -6.75 -40.02 1.09
CA LEU A 144 -6.47 -39.77 2.51
C LEU A 144 -7.57 -40.35 3.41
N ASP A 145 -8.84 -40.29 2.97
CA ASP A 145 -9.96 -40.89 3.67
C ASP A 145 -9.88 -42.44 3.63
N ASP A 146 -9.53 -43.03 2.49
CA ASP A 146 -9.29 -44.48 2.38
C ASP A 146 -8.08 -44.92 3.21
N LEU A 147 -7.01 -44.12 3.28
CA LEU A 147 -5.88 -44.38 4.19
C LEU A 147 -6.35 -44.41 5.65
N ASP A 148 -7.10 -43.40 6.09
CA ASP A 148 -7.60 -43.36 7.47
C ASP A 148 -8.51 -44.53 7.80
N ALA A 149 -9.42 -44.89 6.89
CA ALA A 149 -10.29 -46.04 7.06
C ALA A 149 -9.48 -47.34 7.23
N ARG A 150 -8.42 -47.54 6.42
CA ARG A 150 -7.56 -48.72 6.50
C ARG A 150 -6.69 -48.73 7.76
N VAL A 151 -6.17 -47.58 8.18
CA VAL A 151 -5.41 -47.46 9.42
C VAL A 151 -6.31 -47.75 10.63
N SER A 152 -7.53 -47.21 10.67
CA SER A 152 -8.50 -47.52 11.72
C SER A 152 -8.93 -48.98 11.73
N ALA A 153 -9.14 -49.59 10.56
CA ALA A 153 -9.43 -51.03 10.47
C ALA A 153 -8.27 -51.90 10.96
N TYR A 154 -7.03 -51.49 10.71
CA TYR A 154 -5.83 -52.16 11.22
C TYR A 154 -5.68 -51.99 12.74
N GLU A 155 -5.92 -50.78 13.26
CA GLU A 155 -5.89 -50.49 14.69
C GLU A 155 -6.93 -51.28 15.49
N ALA A 156 -8.16 -51.40 14.98
CA ALA A 156 -9.22 -52.16 15.62
C ALA A 156 -8.94 -53.67 15.69
N TRP A 157 -8.13 -54.19 14.77
CA TRP A 157 -7.76 -55.61 14.72
C TRP A 157 -6.51 -55.93 15.56
N ALA A 158 -5.58 -54.99 15.71
CA ALA A 158 -4.24 -55.17 16.29
C ALA A 158 -4.21 -55.97 17.62
N PRO A 159 -3.88 -57.27 17.60
CA PRO A 159 -4.06 -58.15 18.75
C PRO A 159 -2.92 -58.09 19.77
N THR A 160 -1.77 -57.50 19.40
CA THR A 160 -0.53 -57.46 20.20
C THR A 160 -0.04 -56.03 20.42
N ASP A 161 0.80 -55.79 21.41
CA ASP A 161 1.34 -54.44 21.66
C ASP A 161 2.25 -53.94 20.53
N ASP A 162 2.94 -54.86 19.86
CA ASP A 162 3.71 -54.55 18.65
C ASP A 162 2.79 -54.10 17.51
N THR A 163 1.74 -54.86 17.18
CA THR A 163 0.79 -54.48 16.11
C THR A 163 0.08 -53.16 16.43
N LYS A 164 -0.25 -52.90 17.69
CA LYS A 164 -0.76 -51.59 18.16
C LYS A 164 0.25 -50.46 17.97
N ARG A 165 1.55 -50.71 18.20
CA ARG A 165 2.61 -49.71 17.91
C ARG A 165 2.67 -49.37 16.42
N TYR A 166 2.51 -50.34 15.53
CA TYR A 166 2.47 -50.07 14.09
C TYR A 166 1.22 -49.30 13.66
N ALA A 167 0.06 -49.63 14.24
CA ALA A 167 -1.16 -48.89 13.97
C ALA A 167 -1.00 -47.40 14.34
N ARG A 168 -0.41 -47.10 15.50
CA ARG A 168 -0.06 -45.73 15.90
C ARG A 168 0.92 -45.06 14.93
N ASN A 169 1.96 -45.77 14.48
CA ASN A 169 2.92 -45.22 13.52
C ASN A 169 2.25 -44.86 12.19
N TRP A 170 1.35 -45.72 11.70
CA TRP A 170 0.57 -45.44 10.50
C TRP A 170 -0.39 -44.27 10.68
N ARG A 171 -1.02 -44.16 11.85
CA ARG A 171 -1.87 -43.02 12.18
C ARG A 171 -1.07 -41.71 12.17
N THR A 172 0.11 -41.69 12.77
CA THR A 172 1.01 -40.53 12.72
C THR A 172 1.39 -40.17 11.28
N LYS A 173 1.71 -41.15 10.44
CA LYS A 173 2.01 -40.91 9.01
C LYS A 173 0.82 -40.35 8.24
N ALA A 174 -0.39 -40.87 8.47
CA ALA A 174 -1.61 -40.37 7.84
C ALA A 174 -1.87 -38.91 8.24
N THR A 175 -1.70 -38.56 9.52
CA THR A 175 -1.78 -37.17 10.00
C THR A 175 -0.75 -36.26 9.35
N GLN A 176 0.51 -36.70 9.25
CA GLN A 176 1.57 -35.93 8.59
C GLN A 176 1.28 -35.69 7.10
N LEU A 177 0.77 -36.71 6.41
CA LEU A 177 0.35 -36.60 5.01
C LEU A 177 -0.79 -35.61 4.82
N ARG A 178 -1.81 -35.63 5.69
CA ARG A 178 -2.90 -34.64 5.66
C ARG A 178 -2.37 -33.23 5.86
N ALA A 179 -1.51 -33.01 6.86
CA ALA A 179 -0.92 -31.70 7.11
C ALA A 179 -0.12 -31.18 5.90
N ALA A 180 0.70 -32.04 5.28
CA ALA A 180 1.47 -31.69 4.09
C ALA A 180 0.59 -31.34 2.88
N VAL A 181 -0.53 -32.06 2.68
CA VAL A 181 -1.49 -31.77 1.61
C VAL A 181 -2.18 -30.42 1.82
N GLU A 182 -2.60 -30.11 3.05
CA GLU A 182 -3.21 -28.81 3.36
C GLU A 182 -2.22 -27.65 3.25
N GLU A 183 -0.99 -27.81 3.72
CA GLU A 183 0.09 -26.81 3.53
C GLU A 183 0.32 -26.52 2.05
N ARG A 184 0.36 -27.55 1.21
CA ARG A 184 0.52 -27.39 -0.24
C ARG A 184 -0.68 -26.71 -0.90
N LYS A 185 -1.91 -27.01 -0.48
CA LYS A 185 -3.10 -26.30 -0.96
C LYS A 185 -3.01 -24.80 -0.64
N ALA A 186 -2.58 -24.46 0.58
CA ALA A 186 -2.37 -23.06 0.97
C ALA A 186 -1.24 -22.40 0.15
N GLU A 187 -0.13 -23.10 -0.11
CA GLU A 187 0.96 -22.60 -0.96
C GLU A 187 0.48 -22.35 -2.40
N LEU A 188 -0.27 -23.28 -2.99
CA LEU A 188 -0.85 -23.14 -4.33
C LEU A 188 -1.86 -21.99 -4.39
N ALA A 189 -2.72 -21.85 -3.38
CA ALA A 189 -3.64 -20.73 -3.27
C ALA A 189 -2.88 -19.38 -3.20
N GLY A 190 -1.79 -19.32 -2.42
CA GLY A 190 -0.91 -18.16 -2.34
C GLY A 190 -0.24 -17.83 -3.68
N LYS A 191 0.27 -18.84 -4.41
CA LYS A 191 0.86 -18.65 -5.75
C LYS A 191 -0.17 -18.17 -6.78
N ASN A 192 -1.39 -18.71 -6.75
CA ASN A 192 -2.47 -18.29 -7.63
C ASN A 192 -2.89 -16.84 -7.33
N ALA A 193 -3.06 -16.49 -6.06
CA ALA A 193 -3.37 -15.11 -5.66
C ALA A 193 -2.26 -14.12 -6.06
N GLN A 194 -0.98 -14.51 -5.98
CA GLN A 194 0.13 -13.69 -6.47
C GLN A 194 0.08 -13.55 -8.00
N ALA A 195 -0.14 -14.64 -8.74
CA ALA A 195 -0.25 -14.60 -10.19
C ALA A 195 -1.42 -13.72 -10.65
N ASP A 196 -2.54 -13.72 -9.93
CA ASP A 196 -3.69 -12.84 -10.22
C ASP A 196 -3.35 -11.36 -9.95
N ARG A 197 -2.59 -11.07 -8.88
CA ARG A 197 -2.06 -9.70 -8.64
C ARG A 197 -1.09 -9.26 -9.72
N ASP A 198 -0.19 -10.14 -10.14
CA ASP A 198 0.80 -9.84 -11.19
C ASP A 198 0.09 -9.59 -12.54
N ARG A 199 -0.94 -10.37 -12.86
CA ARG A 199 -1.81 -10.13 -14.04
C ARG A 199 -2.54 -8.79 -13.96
N ALA A 200 -3.11 -8.45 -12.80
CA ALA A 200 -3.78 -7.16 -12.61
C ALA A 200 -2.80 -5.98 -12.77
N MET A 201 -1.55 -6.13 -12.30
CA MET A 201 -0.50 -5.13 -12.51
C MET A 201 -0.10 -4.99 -13.98
N LEU A 202 0.04 -6.09 -14.73
CA LEU A 202 0.32 -6.05 -16.17
C LEU A 202 -0.80 -5.36 -16.94
N VAL A 203 -2.07 -5.71 -16.68
CA VAL A 203 -3.23 -5.05 -17.29
C VAL A 203 -3.23 -3.54 -17.01
N LYS A 204 -2.83 -3.12 -15.80
CA LYS A 204 -2.69 -1.71 -15.45
C LYS A 204 -1.58 -1.03 -16.25
N HIS A 205 -0.43 -1.67 -16.41
CA HIS A 205 0.68 -1.14 -17.20
C HIS A 205 0.31 -1.00 -18.68
N ASP A 206 -0.27 -2.04 -19.28
CA ASP A 206 -0.72 -2.03 -20.67
C ASP A 206 -1.76 -0.92 -20.93
N ALA A 207 -2.66 -0.68 -19.96
CA ALA A 207 -3.64 0.39 -20.07
C ALA A 207 -2.99 1.79 -20.01
N ILE A 208 -1.98 1.99 -19.14
CA ILE A 208 -1.23 3.25 -19.06
C ILE A 208 -0.44 3.51 -20.35
N ASP A 209 0.30 2.51 -20.85
CA ASP A 209 1.03 2.63 -22.11
C ASP A 209 0.08 2.89 -23.28
N GLY A 210 -1.11 2.27 -23.26
CA GLY A 210 -2.19 2.54 -24.19
C GLY A 210 -2.68 3.99 -24.15
N PHE A 211 -2.87 4.56 -22.95
CA PHE A 211 -3.28 5.95 -22.80
C PHE A 211 -2.23 6.91 -23.38
N ASP A 212 -0.96 6.72 -23.04
CA ASP A 212 0.14 7.55 -23.53
C ASP A 212 0.23 7.49 -25.06
N ALA A 213 0.07 6.31 -25.66
CA ALA A 213 0.07 6.15 -27.11
C ALA A 213 -1.10 6.87 -27.79
N VAL A 214 -2.32 6.74 -27.25
CA VAL A 214 -3.51 7.39 -27.79
C VAL A 214 -3.43 8.91 -27.63
N LEU A 215 -3.05 9.40 -26.44
CA LEU A 215 -2.88 10.83 -26.17
C LEU A 215 -1.82 11.45 -27.08
N LYS A 216 -0.68 10.76 -27.27
CA LYS A 216 0.36 11.20 -28.20
C LYS A 216 -0.16 11.27 -29.64
N ALA A 217 -0.95 10.30 -30.09
CA ALA A 217 -1.54 10.31 -31.43
C ALA A 217 -2.53 11.47 -31.60
N MET A 218 -3.39 11.72 -30.60
CA MET A 218 -4.30 12.86 -30.59
C MET A 218 -3.55 14.20 -30.62
N GLU A 219 -2.49 14.33 -29.81
CA GLU A 219 -1.63 15.50 -29.77
C GLU A 219 -0.90 15.73 -31.09
N GLU A 220 -0.34 14.68 -31.70
CA GLU A 220 0.32 14.80 -33.01
C GLU A 220 -0.66 15.25 -34.10
N HIS A 221 -1.90 14.75 -34.07
CA HIS A 221 -2.96 15.17 -34.99
C HIS A 221 -3.33 16.65 -34.79
N ALA A 222 -3.64 17.04 -33.54
CA ALA A 222 -3.98 18.42 -33.21
C ALA A 222 -2.85 19.41 -33.54
N ARG A 223 -1.59 19.03 -33.27
CA ARG A 223 -0.41 19.85 -33.56
C ARG A 223 -0.22 20.12 -35.05
N LYS A 224 -0.56 19.15 -35.90
CA LYS A 224 -0.48 19.29 -37.36
C LYS A 224 -1.69 20.03 -37.96
N ALA A 225 -2.70 20.32 -37.15
CA ALA A 225 -3.95 20.94 -37.58
C ALA A 225 -4.65 20.16 -38.71
N GLU A 226 -4.67 18.82 -38.60
CA GLU A 226 -5.21 17.91 -39.62
C GLU A 226 -6.75 17.83 -39.66
N GLY A 227 -7.46 18.62 -38.85
CA GLY A 227 -8.92 18.59 -38.72
C GLY A 227 -9.34 18.03 -37.35
N PRO A 228 -10.63 17.62 -37.20
CA PRO A 228 -11.11 17.02 -35.96
C PRO A 228 -10.38 15.71 -35.64
N ILE A 229 -10.17 15.46 -34.35
CA ILE A 229 -9.52 14.25 -33.87
C ILE A 229 -10.30 13.02 -34.38
N PRO A 230 -9.62 12.03 -35.00
CA PRO A 230 -10.30 10.84 -35.51
C PRO A 230 -11.11 10.12 -34.43
N ALA A 231 -12.35 9.74 -34.77
CA ALA A 231 -13.28 9.08 -33.86
C ALA A 231 -12.68 7.80 -33.26
N GLU A 232 -11.88 7.05 -34.04
CA GLU A 232 -11.23 5.83 -33.54
C GLU A 232 -10.24 6.08 -32.39
N LEU A 233 -9.68 7.29 -32.26
CA LEU A 233 -8.82 7.64 -31.13
C LEU A 233 -9.65 7.87 -29.86
N TYR A 234 -10.82 8.52 -29.98
CA TYR A 234 -11.75 8.67 -28.87
C TYR A 234 -12.25 7.31 -28.39
N GLU A 235 -12.65 6.43 -29.31
CA GLU A 235 -13.11 5.08 -28.98
C GLU A 235 -12.03 4.26 -28.28
N LYS A 236 -10.77 4.33 -28.75
CA LYS A 236 -9.63 3.69 -28.06
C LYS A 236 -9.40 4.25 -26.67
N TYR A 237 -9.47 5.57 -26.50
CA TYR A 237 -9.31 6.20 -25.19
C TYR A 237 -10.41 5.74 -24.22
N GLU A 238 -11.68 5.78 -24.64
CA GLU A 238 -12.82 5.35 -23.81
C GLU A 238 -12.75 3.85 -23.47
N ALA A 239 -12.28 3.01 -24.40
CA ALA A 239 -12.05 1.59 -24.14
C ALA A 239 -10.97 1.37 -23.06
N LEU A 240 -9.89 2.15 -23.09
CA LEU A 240 -8.85 2.13 -22.05
C LEU A 240 -9.39 2.62 -20.70
N VAL A 241 -10.22 3.67 -20.68
CA VAL A 241 -10.91 4.13 -19.45
C VAL A 241 -11.77 3.01 -18.88
N ALA A 242 -12.60 2.37 -19.70
CA ALA A 242 -13.45 1.26 -19.26
C ALA A 242 -12.63 0.07 -18.73
N GLN A 243 -11.48 -0.22 -19.36
CA GLN A 243 -10.55 -1.25 -18.89
C GLN A 243 -10.00 -0.90 -17.50
N VAL A 244 -9.61 0.35 -17.25
CA VAL A 244 -9.13 0.78 -15.92
C VAL A 244 -10.26 0.85 -14.89
N GLU A 245 -11.46 1.27 -15.29
CA GLU A 245 -12.65 1.31 -14.43
C GLU A 245 -12.99 -0.08 -13.85
N SER A 246 -12.70 -1.16 -14.59
CA SER A 246 -12.96 -2.53 -14.14
C SER A 246 -12.22 -2.92 -12.84
N PHE A 247 -11.12 -2.25 -12.53
CA PHE A 247 -10.35 -2.45 -11.29
C PHE A 247 -10.17 -1.17 -10.46
N ASN A 248 -10.50 0.00 -11.00
CA ASN A 248 -10.55 1.28 -10.28
C ASN A 248 -11.79 2.11 -10.70
N PRO A 249 -12.92 1.99 -9.98
CA PRO A 249 -14.17 2.67 -10.33
C PRO A 249 -14.11 4.21 -10.39
N THR A 250 -13.08 4.85 -9.83
CA THR A 250 -12.92 6.32 -9.88
C THR A 250 -12.03 6.78 -11.03
N ALA A 251 -11.47 5.87 -11.84
CA ALA A 251 -10.50 6.16 -12.88
C ALA A 251 -10.99 7.23 -13.87
N ARG A 252 -12.25 7.18 -14.30
CA ARG A 252 -12.81 8.15 -15.26
C ARG A 252 -12.71 9.59 -14.76
N GLN A 253 -12.81 9.86 -13.46
CA GLN A 253 -12.65 11.21 -12.93
C GLN A 253 -11.26 11.79 -13.23
N TYR A 254 -10.23 10.94 -13.30
CA TYR A 254 -8.86 11.35 -13.58
C TYR A 254 -8.54 11.45 -15.07
N TYR A 255 -9.14 10.60 -15.91
CA TYR A 255 -8.85 10.54 -17.35
C TYR A 255 -9.77 11.43 -18.20
N GLU A 256 -11.03 11.62 -17.80
CA GLU A 256 -11.99 12.49 -18.52
C GLU A 256 -11.47 13.93 -18.74
N PRO A 257 -10.78 14.57 -17.76
CA PRO A 257 -10.24 15.90 -17.97
C PRO A 257 -9.19 15.96 -19.10
N GLU A 258 -8.40 14.91 -19.34
CA GLU A 258 -7.46 14.83 -20.47
C GLU A 258 -8.19 14.76 -21.81
N LEU A 259 -9.21 13.92 -21.91
CA LEU A 259 -10.00 13.79 -23.13
C LEU A 259 -10.73 15.10 -23.49
N ARG A 260 -11.13 15.87 -22.47
CA ARG A 260 -11.77 17.18 -22.64
C ARG A 260 -10.89 18.17 -23.41
N ILE A 261 -9.56 18.12 -23.28
CA ILE A 261 -8.62 18.96 -24.05
C ILE A 261 -8.87 18.80 -25.56
N TYR A 262 -9.01 17.55 -25.99
CA TYR A 262 -9.17 17.21 -27.40
C TYR A 262 -10.59 17.48 -27.87
N ARG A 263 -11.60 17.24 -27.03
CA ARG A 263 -12.99 17.65 -27.33
C ARG A 263 -13.10 19.18 -27.45
N ALA A 264 -12.34 19.94 -26.66
CA ALA A 264 -12.27 21.39 -26.77
C ALA A 264 -11.59 21.80 -28.08
N TYR A 265 -10.53 21.10 -28.49
CA TYR A 265 -9.90 21.29 -29.79
C TYR A 265 -10.90 21.06 -30.95
N ASP A 266 -11.66 19.96 -30.95
CA ASP A 266 -12.69 19.70 -31.96
C ASP A 266 -13.80 20.76 -31.92
N ALA A 267 -14.20 21.22 -30.73
CA ALA A 267 -15.16 22.31 -30.58
C ALA A 267 -14.65 23.61 -31.22
N TRP A 268 -13.35 23.91 -31.14
CA TRP A 268 -12.76 25.05 -31.84
C TRP A 268 -12.86 24.96 -33.36
N LEU A 269 -12.98 23.75 -33.92
CA LEU A 269 -13.13 23.53 -35.36
C LEU A 269 -14.57 23.71 -35.85
N ALA A 270 -15.56 23.88 -34.95
CA ALA A 270 -16.97 24.12 -35.29
C ALA A 270 -17.25 25.53 -35.87
N GLY A 271 -16.22 26.34 -36.12
CA GLY A 271 -16.35 27.68 -36.70
C GLY A 271 -17.19 28.60 -35.81
N ASP A 272 -18.27 29.16 -36.35
CA ASP A 272 -19.17 30.06 -35.62
C ASP A 272 -19.88 29.39 -34.44
N GLY A 273 -19.99 28.05 -34.44
CA GLY A 273 -20.57 27.27 -33.33
C GLY A 273 -19.58 26.95 -32.19
N ALA A 274 -18.33 27.40 -32.28
CA ALA A 274 -17.29 27.02 -31.32
C ALA A 274 -17.61 27.47 -29.88
N ALA A 275 -18.13 28.67 -29.69
CA ALA A 275 -18.42 29.19 -28.35
C ALA A 275 -19.50 28.37 -27.64
N ASP A 276 -20.59 28.03 -28.33
CA ASP A 276 -21.67 27.20 -27.77
C ASP A 276 -21.20 25.77 -27.50
N ALA A 277 -20.38 25.21 -28.40
CA ALA A 277 -19.80 23.88 -28.23
C ALA A 277 -18.88 23.82 -27.00
N LEU A 278 -18.03 24.84 -26.82
CA LEU A 278 -17.15 24.95 -25.65
C LEU A 278 -17.94 25.20 -24.36
N ALA A 279 -18.91 26.10 -24.37
CA ALA A 279 -19.76 26.35 -23.21
C ALA A 279 -20.51 25.08 -22.78
N LYS A 280 -21.03 24.30 -23.74
CA LYS A 280 -21.63 23.00 -23.46
C LYS A 280 -20.63 22.00 -22.89
N LEU A 281 -19.44 21.89 -23.48
CA LEU A 281 -18.37 20.98 -23.03
C LEU A 281 -17.91 21.28 -21.60
N TYR A 282 -17.91 22.56 -21.24
CA TYR A 282 -17.50 23.08 -19.94
C TYR A 282 -18.70 23.31 -19.00
N GLU A 283 -19.91 22.90 -19.38
CA GLU A 283 -21.13 22.98 -18.56
C GLU A 283 -21.44 24.42 -18.07
N GLY A 284 -21.17 25.44 -18.88
CA GLY A 284 -21.32 26.85 -18.50
C GLY A 284 -22.01 27.71 -19.56
N GLU A 285 -22.04 29.03 -19.32
CA GLU A 285 -22.58 30.02 -20.26
C GLU A 285 -21.46 30.79 -20.97
N VAL A 286 -21.67 31.13 -22.25
CA VAL A 286 -20.77 32.04 -22.97
C VAL A 286 -20.94 33.46 -22.42
N VAL A 287 -19.87 33.99 -21.81
CA VAL A 287 -19.84 35.34 -21.23
C VAL A 287 -19.25 36.35 -22.21
N ALA A 288 -18.21 35.93 -22.94
CA ALA A 288 -17.58 36.74 -23.98
C ALA A 288 -16.88 35.84 -24.99
N GLN A 289 -16.69 36.34 -26.21
CA GLN A 289 -15.89 35.67 -27.23
C GLN A 289 -15.27 36.69 -28.17
N GLY A 290 -14.21 36.30 -28.86
CA GLY A 290 -13.61 37.13 -29.88
C GLY A 290 -12.33 36.54 -30.48
N GLN A 291 -11.65 37.36 -31.28
CA GLN A 291 -10.39 37.00 -31.91
C GLN A 291 -9.42 38.18 -31.91
N SER A 292 -8.12 37.91 -31.80
CA SER A 292 -7.07 38.86 -32.13
C SER A 292 -6.25 38.36 -33.32
N ARG A 293 -5.89 39.27 -34.21
CA ARG A 293 -5.09 39.01 -35.42
C ARG A 293 -3.70 39.66 -35.38
N GLY A 294 -3.29 40.19 -34.23
CA GLY A 294 -2.04 40.93 -34.06
C GLY A 294 -1.17 40.40 -32.92
N LYS A 295 -0.12 41.13 -32.56
CA LYS A 295 0.77 40.80 -31.43
C LYS A 295 0.24 41.23 -30.05
N LYS A 296 -1.04 41.59 -29.97
CA LYS A 296 -1.69 42.04 -28.74
C LYS A 296 -3.05 41.39 -28.63
N GLN A 297 -3.37 40.84 -27.46
CA GLN A 297 -4.70 40.38 -27.12
C GLN A 297 -5.34 41.37 -26.16
N SER A 298 -6.65 41.57 -26.28
CA SER A 298 -7.45 42.21 -25.24
C SER A 298 -8.77 41.48 -25.09
N ILE A 299 -9.13 41.15 -23.85
CA ILE A 299 -10.38 40.49 -23.48
C ILE A 299 -11.06 41.37 -22.46
N SER A 300 -12.35 41.66 -22.67
CA SER A 300 -13.11 42.54 -21.79
C SER A 300 -14.50 41.96 -21.56
N PHE A 301 -14.90 41.81 -20.30
CA PHE A 301 -16.23 41.34 -19.92
C PHE A 301 -16.62 41.83 -18.52
N ALA A 302 -17.93 41.78 -18.21
CA ALA A 302 -18.43 42.10 -16.88
C ALA A 302 -18.46 40.83 -16.02
N ALA A 303 -17.64 40.77 -14.98
CA ALA A 303 -17.71 39.72 -13.98
C ALA A 303 -18.79 40.05 -12.95
N LYS A 304 -19.67 39.08 -12.70
CA LYS A 304 -20.62 39.02 -11.59
C LYS A 304 -19.90 38.59 -10.30
N LYS A 305 -20.40 39.05 -9.15
CA LYS A 305 -19.98 38.58 -7.82
C LYS A 305 -20.30 37.09 -7.67
N ASP A 306 -19.42 36.33 -7.01
CA ASP A 306 -19.57 34.90 -6.72
C ASP A 306 -19.70 34.02 -7.97
N TRP A 307 -18.97 34.38 -9.01
CA TRP A 307 -18.92 33.65 -10.27
C TRP A 307 -17.48 33.29 -10.64
N CYS A 308 -17.33 32.16 -11.32
CA CYS A 308 -16.07 31.71 -11.88
C CYS A 308 -16.11 31.75 -13.41
N TYR A 309 -14.96 31.94 -14.03
CA TYR A 309 -14.81 32.12 -15.46
C TYR A 309 -13.57 31.37 -15.95
N ALA A 310 -13.73 30.55 -16.99
CA ALA A 310 -12.64 29.99 -17.76
C ALA A 310 -12.48 30.76 -19.07
N ILE A 311 -11.28 31.25 -19.31
CA ILE A 311 -10.85 31.93 -20.52
C ILE A 311 -10.11 30.89 -21.35
N LEU A 312 -10.82 30.32 -22.31
CA LEU A 312 -10.33 29.33 -23.25
C LEU A 312 -9.73 30.09 -24.44
N LEU A 313 -8.46 29.84 -24.72
CA LEU A 313 -7.70 30.44 -25.80
C LEU A 313 -7.33 29.37 -26.81
N HIS A 314 -7.43 29.68 -28.10
CA HIS A 314 -6.99 28.81 -29.17
C HIS A 314 -6.19 29.59 -30.21
N PHE A 315 -5.09 29.00 -30.67
CA PHE A 315 -4.21 29.58 -31.67
C PHE A 315 -4.30 28.79 -32.97
N ASP A 316 -4.50 29.48 -34.09
CA ASP A 316 -4.58 28.83 -35.40
C ASP A 316 -3.24 28.16 -35.79
N VAL A 317 -2.11 28.70 -35.33
CA VAL A 317 -0.78 28.11 -35.51
C VAL A 317 -0.21 27.66 -34.16
N ALA A 318 0.19 26.39 -34.09
CA ALA A 318 0.88 25.81 -32.93
C ALA A 318 2.22 26.50 -32.66
N GLY A 319 2.55 26.65 -31.37
CA GLY A 319 3.84 27.17 -30.88
C GLY A 319 3.76 28.65 -30.49
N ALA A 320 2.53 29.15 -30.33
CA ALA A 320 2.26 30.51 -29.91
C ALA A 320 2.07 30.59 -28.39
N ASP A 321 2.54 31.69 -27.82
CA ASP A 321 2.42 32.03 -26.41
C ASP A 321 1.58 33.31 -26.27
N SER A 322 0.76 33.37 -25.23
CA SER A 322 0.07 34.57 -24.80
C SER A 322 0.29 34.78 -23.31
N ASN A 323 0.86 35.93 -22.96
CA ASN A 323 0.84 36.42 -21.59
C ASN A 323 -0.31 37.40 -21.46
N LEU A 324 -1.36 37.01 -20.74
CA LEU A 324 -2.49 37.88 -20.44
C LEU A 324 -2.32 38.49 -19.06
N ASP A 325 -2.12 39.80 -19.02
CA ASP A 325 -2.07 40.55 -17.78
C ASP A 325 -3.35 41.36 -17.57
N TYR A 326 -3.67 41.61 -16.32
CA TYR A 326 -4.77 42.51 -15.96
C TYR A 326 -4.27 43.94 -16.12
N LYS A 327 -5.02 44.78 -16.86
CA LYS A 327 -4.64 46.20 -17.00
C LYS A 327 -4.66 46.98 -15.69
N ASP A 328 -5.38 46.46 -14.69
CA ASP A 328 -5.56 47.09 -13.37
C ASP A 328 -5.24 46.07 -12.27
N GLU A 329 -4.00 46.10 -11.79
CA GLU A 329 -3.49 45.22 -10.74
C GLU A 329 -4.26 45.38 -9.41
N THR A 330 -4.91 46.52 -9.16
CA THR A 330 -5.67 46.71 -7.91
C THR A 330 -6.93 45.85 -7.86
N LYS A 331 -7.50 45.52 -9.02
CA LYS A 331 -8.65 44.62 -9.16
C LYS A 331 -8.28 43.15 -8.96
N MET A 332 -6.99 42.82 -8.99
CA MET A 332 -6.52 41.47 -8.74
C MET A 332 -6.81 40.98 -7.32
N ARG A 333 -7.02 41.90 -6.37
CA ARG A 333 -7.48 41.56 -5.01
C ARG A 333 -8.91 41.04 -4.97
N LYS A 334 -9.70 41.27 -6.02
CA LYS A 334 -11.12 40.92 -6.10
C LYS A 334 -11.35 39.57 -6.78
N VAL A 335 -10.28 38.87 -7.14
CA VAL A 335 -10.33 37.61 -7.86
C VAL A 335 -9.30 36.62 -7.33
N LEU A 336 -9.64 35.35 -7.40
CA LEU A 336 -8.66 34.26 -7.38
C LEU A 336 -8.46 33.78 -8.79
N ARG A 337 -7.22 33.79 -9.27
CA ARG A 337 -6.90 33.33 -10.62
C ARG A 337 -6.61 31.85 -10.61
N PHE A 338 -6.82 31.21 -11.75
CA PHE A 338 -6.32 29.88 -12.00
C PHE A 338 -5.82 29.75 -13.44
N TYR A 339 -4.96 28.79 -13.66
CA TYR A 339 -4.44 28.44 -14.98
C TYR A 339 -4.32 26.92 -15.07
N ASP A 340 -4.42 26.38 -16.28
CA ASP A 340 -4.02 24.99 -16.51
C ASP A 340 -2.49 24.93 -16.51
N ASP A 341 -1.92 24.01 -15.72
CA ASP A 341 -0.46 23.85 -15.59
C ASP A 341 0.16 23.29 -16.87
N ASP A 342 -0.65 22.67 -17.73
CA ASP A 342 -0.26 22.21 -19.06
C ASP A 342 -0.11 23.39 -20.03
N THR A 343 0.95 24.16 -19.80
CA THR A 343 1.60 25.01 -20.81
C THR A 343 2.06 24.23 -22.04
N LEU A 344 1.94 22.89 -22.02
CA LEU A 344 2.44 21.96 -23.02
C LEU A 344 1.60 21.90 -24.29
N LYS A 345 0.33 22.31 -24.31
CA LYS A 345 -0.47 22.28 -25.55
C LYS A 345 -0.28 23.59 -26.33
N PRO A 346 0.52 23.60 -27.42
CA PRO A 346 0.96 24.83 -28.05
C PRO A 346 -0.13 25.53 -28.90
N TRP A 347 -1.34 24.95 -28.99
CA TRP A 347 -2.49 25.48 -29.74
C TRP A 347 -3.66 25.89 -28.83
N GLN A 348 -3.65 25.58 -27.53
CA GLN A 348 -4.72 26.00 -26.63
C GLN A 348 -4.23 26.30 -25.23
N ARG A 349 -4.90 27.23 -24.55
CA ARG A 349 -4.65 27.55 -23.14
C ARG A 349 -5.94 27.75 -22.40
N LEU A 350 -5.93 27.38 -21.12
CA LEU A 350 -7.00 27.68 -20.19
C LEU A 350 -6.44 28.55 -19.08
N ASN A 351 -6.97 29.76 -19.00
CA ASN A 351 -6.83 30.64 -17.85
C ASN A 351 -8.19 30.78 -17.19
N GLY A 352 -8.24 31.37 -16.01
CA GLY A 352 -9.51 31.72 -15.42
C GLY A 352 -9.39 32.49 -14.14
N LEU A 353 -10.56 32.82 -13.60
CA LEU A 353 -10.70 33.56 -12.37
C LEU A 353 -12.01 33.22 -11.69
N CYS A 354 -12.06 33.33 -10.37
CA CYS A 354 -13.29 33.41 -9.61
C CYS A 354 -13.37 34.80 -8.97
N ALA A 355 -14.46 35.52 -9.23
CA ALA A 355 -14.69 36.87 -8.75
C ALA A 355 -15.42 36.86 -7.41
N ASN A 356 -14.93 37.67 -6.48
CA ASN A 356 -15.51 37.84 -5.14
C ASN A 356 -16.44 39.09 -5.09
N GLU A 357 -16.36 39.94 -6.10
CA GLU A 357 -17.19 41.13 -6.29
C GLU A 357 -17.53 41.30 -7.78
N ALA A 358 -18.54 42.12 -8.08
CA ALA A 358 -18.86 42.47 -9.46
C ALA A 358 -17.92 43.57 -9.97
N PHE A 359 -17.28 43.37 -11.13
CA PHE A 359 -16.41 44.37 -11.74
C PHE A 359 -16.19 44.10 -13.23
N LYS A 360 -15.70 45.10 -13.96
CA LYS A 360 -15.27 44.93 -15.35
C LYS A 360 -13.86 44.34 -15.40
N VAL A 361 -13.75 43.14 -15.98
CA VAL A 361 -12.50 42.46 -16.30
C VAL A 361 -11.96 43.04 -17.59
N ASP A 362 -10.74 43.55 -17.56
CA ASP A 362 -10.01 44.05 -18.73
C ASP A 362 -8.62 43.43 -18.76
N LEU A 363 -8.48 42.37 -19.53
CA LEU A 363 -7.20 41.69 -19.77
C LEU A 363 -6.58 42.22 -21.05
N ALA A 364 -5.28 42.42 -21.03
CA ALA A 364 -4.50 42.59 -22.25
C ALA A 364 -3.07 42.14 -22.05
N GLY A 365 -2.45 41.73 -23.15
CA GLY A 365 -1.03 41.45 -23.13
C GLY A 365 -0.48 41.08 -24.50
N PRO A 366 0.83 40.87 -24.59
CA PRO A 366 1.48 40.51 -25.83
C PRO A 366 1.16 39.08 -26.26
N LEU A 367 1.10 38.87 -27.58
CA LEU A 367 1.10 37.56 -28.22
C LEU A 367 2.45 37.33 -28.87
N THR A 368 3.08 36.21 -28.54
CA THR A 368 4.40 35.80 -29.02
C THR A 368 4.24 34.58 -29.92
N PHE A 369 4.53 34.72 -31.21
CA PHE A 369 4.51 33.61 -32.16
C PHE A 369 5.44 33.91 -33.33
N THR A 370 5.88 32.85 -34.02
CA THR A 370 6.71 32.96 -35.22
C THR A 370 5.91 33.57 -36.38
N GLY A 371 6.51 34.53 -37.10
CA GLY A 371 5.86 35.22 -38.22
C GLY A 371 5.18 36.54 -37.84
N THR A 372 4.34 37.05 -38.74
CA THR A 372 3.69 38.37 -38.60
C THR A 372 2.19 38.30 -38.31
N LYS A 373 1.56 37.15 -38.52
CA LYS A 373 0.12 36.93 -38.31
C LYS A 373 -0.12 35.55 -37.69
N ASN A 374 -0.85 35.52 -36.61
CA ASN A 374 -1.52 34.35 -36.05
C ASN A 374 -2.84 34.85 -35.49
N VAL A 375 -3.90 34.06 -35.58
CA VAL A 375 -5.18 34.40 -34.98
C VAL A 375 -5.27 33.67 -33.65
N GLN A 376 -5.47 34.44 -32.58
CA GLN A 376 -5.87 33.87 -31.31
C GLN A 376 -7.37 34.07 -31.16
N ARG A 377 -8.12 32.98 -31.05
CA ARG A 377 -9.55 32.99 -30.72
C ARG A 377 -9.69 32.79 -29.22
N TYR A 378 -10.70 33.41 -28.62
CA TYR A 378 -11.01 33.23 -27.21
C TYR A 378 -12.50 33.09 -26.96
N VAL A 379 -12.84 32.27 -25.97
CA VAL A 379 -14.19 32.12 -25.42
C VAL A 379 -14.05 32.16 -23.90
N VAL A 380 -14.88 32.98 -23.26
CA VAL A 380 -15.01 33.06 -21.81
C VAL A 380 -16.27 32.31 -21.44
N VAL A 381 -16.12 31.19 -20.74
CA VAL A 381 -17.21 30.40 -20.17
C VAL A 381 -17.36 30.77 -18.70
N GLY A 382 -18.57 31.02 -18.23
CA GLY A 382 -18.84 31.43 -16.85
C GLY A 382 -19.84 30.51 -16.14
N TRP A 383 -19.72 30.49 -14.81
CA TRP A 383 -20.61 29.76 -13.90
C TRP A 383 -20.82 30.56 -12.62
N ALA A 384 -21.97 30.37 -11.97
CA ALA A 384 -22.07 30.64 -10.54
C ALA A 384 -21.06 29.75 -9.79
N ARG A 385 -20.48 30.25 -8.70
CA ARG A 385 -19.41 29.55 -7.98
C ARG A 385 -19.86 28.21 -7.41
N ASP A 386 -21.11 28.09 -6.97
CA ASP A 386 -21.71 26.84 -6.50
C ASP A 386 -21.98 25.82 -7.63
N ALA A 387 -22.06 26.28 -8.87
CA ALA A 387 -22.19 25.47 -10.08
C ALA A 387 -20.85 25.21 -10.80
N PHE A 388 -19.72 25.46 -10.13
CA PHE A 388 -18.40 25.25 -10.74
C PHE A 388 -18.17 23.76 -11.08
N PRO A 389 -17.78 23.42 -12.32
CA PRO A 389 -17.68 22.02 -12.75
C PRO A 389 -16.65 21.24 -11.91
N ALA A 390 -17.07 20.14 -11.27
CA ALA A 390 -16.23 19.35 -10.36
C ALA A 390 -14.98 18.73 -11.02
N SER A 391 -14.97 18.64 -12.35
CA SER A 391 -13.87 18.10 -13.15
C SER A 391 -12.80 19.13 -13.49
N LEU A 392 -13.11 20.44 -13.43
CA LEU A 392 -12.14 21.49 -13.74
C LEU A 392 -11.02 21.63 -12.69
N PRO A 393 -11.28 21.53 -11.37
CA PRO A 393 -10.25 21.54 -10.32
C PRO A 393 -9.12 20.53 -10.49
N LEU A 394 -9.36 19.42 -11.18
CA LEU A 394 -8.37 18.36 -11.40
C LEU A 394 -7.27 18.77 -12.39
N ARG A 395 -7.49 19.83 -13.18
CA ARG A 395 -6.53 20.35 -14.17
C ARG A 395 -5.92 21.69 -13.81
N ILE A 396 -6.68 22.52 -13.11
CA ILE A 396 -6.27 23.90 -12.86
C ILE A 396 -5.43 24.01 -11.60
N ARG A 397 -4.49 24.95 -11.61
CA ARG A 397 -3.80 25.40 -10.42
C ARG A 397 -4.28 26.79 -10.03
N PRO A 398 -4.66 27.00 -8.76
CA PRO A 398 -4.89 28.34 -8.28
C PRO A 398 -3.58 29.12 -8.32
N TRP A 399 -3.64 30.34 -8.85
CA TRP A 399 -2.57 31.32 -8.72
C TRP A 399 -2.92 32.23 -7.55
N ILE A 400 -2.07 32.22 -6.53
CA ILE A 400 -2.24 33.03 -5.32
C ILE A 400 -0.94 33.83 -5.16
N ASP A 401 -1.05 35.17 -5.10
CA ASP A 401 0.06 36.00 -4.65
C ASP A 401 0.21 35.79 -3.13
N GLU A 402 1.09 34.86 -2.75
CA GLU A 402 1.39 34.55 -1.34
C GLU A 402 1.96 35.77 -0.59
N CYS A 403 2.33 36.85 -1.27
CA CYS A 403 2.76 38.13 -0.68
C CYS A 403 1.64 39.20 -0.65
N ASP A 404 0.43 38.91 -1.14
CA ASP A 404 -0.75 39.76 -0.97
C ASP A 404 -1.67 39.18 0.12
N PRO A 405 -1.71 39.76 1.33
CA PRO A 405 -2.51 39.24 2.44
C PRO A 405 -4.00 39.18 2.12
N VAL A 406 -4.48 40.04 1.21
CA VAL A 406 -5.89 40.02 0.78
C VAL A 406 -6.14 38.79 -0.10
N GLN A 407 -5.32 38.53 -1.13
CA GLN A 407 -5.50 37.32 -1.93
C GLN A 407 -5.28 36.04 -1.12
N TYR A 408 -4.34 36.07 -0.18
CA TYR A 408 -4.13 34.96 0.74
C TYR A 408 -5.41 34.66 1.51
N GLU A 409 -5.99 35.65 2.20
CA GLU A 409 -7.25 35.49 2.93
C GLU A 409 -8.40 35.02 2.04
N GLU A 410 -8.58 35.67 0.89
CA GLU A 410 -9.64 35.34 -0.07
C GLU A 410 -9.50 33.91 -0.59
N SER A 411 -8.28 33.36 -0.69
CA SER A 411 -8.04 31.97 -1.10
C SER A 411 -8.60 30.93 -0.13
N TYR A 412 -8.88 31.32 1.11
CA TYR A 412 -9.52 30.47 2.12
C TYR A 412 -10.99 30.80 2.34
N VAL A 413 -11.37 32.09 2.31
CA VAL A 413 -12.75 32.53 2.56
C VAL A 413 -13.64 32.31 1.32
N HIS A 414 -13.10 32.55 0.13
CA HIS A 414 -13.80 32.37 -1.15
C HIS A 414 -12.95 31.54 -2.13
N PRO A 415 -12.59 30.28 -1.79
CA PRO A 415 -11.70 29.47 -2.59
C PRO A 415 -12.27 29.21 -3.99
N ILE A 416 -11.40 28.90 -4.94
CA ILE A 416 -11.83 28.30 -6.21
C ILE A 416 -12.41 26.92 -5.87
N PRO A 417 -13.69 26.63 -6.18
CA PRO A 417 -14.36 25.41 -5.75
C PRO A 417 -13.59 24.16 -6.16
N GLY A 418 -13.50 23.17 -5.26
CA GLY A 418 -12.83 21.89 -5.51
C GLY A 418 -11.30 21.96 -5.59
N THR A 419 -10.68 23.15 -5.56
CA THR A 419 -9.22 23.26 -5.45
C THR A 419 -8.81 23.21 -3.97
N VAL A 420 -7.92 22.29 -3.63
CA VAL A 420 -7.22 22.33 -2.35
C VAL A 420 -5.94 23.11 -2.60
N ASN A 421 -5.64 24.11 -1.78
CA ASN A 421 -4.30 24.69 -1.79
C ASN A 421 -3.34 23.64 -1.18
N ASN A 422 -2.88 22.70 -2.02
CA ASN A 422 -2.14 21.49 -1.62
C ASN A 422 -0.81 21.80 -0.90
N ARG A 423 -0.37 23.06 -0.89
CA ARG A 423 0.77 23.49 -0.06
C ARG A 423 0.44 23.68 1.44
N GLN A 424 -0.82 23.68 1.86
CA GLN A 424 -1.21 24.31 3.13
C GLN A 424 -2.00 23.44 4.12
N ALA A 425 -2.50 22.26 3.75
CA ALA A 425 -3.27 21.42 4.68
C ALA A 425 -2.45 20.81 5.84
N GLY A 426 -1.12 20.76 5.73
CA GLY A 426 -0.26 20.07 6.69
C GLY A 426 0.23 20.89 7.88
N ASP A 427 0.31 22.22 7.79
CA ASP A 427 0.97 23.00 8.85
C ASP A 427 0.80 24.53 8.71
N ILE A 428 -0.42 25.08 8.59
CA ILE A 428 -0.70 26.54 8.60
C ILE A 428 0.13 27.29 9.69
N LYS A 429 0.42 26.59 10.81
CA LYS A 429 1.18 27.05 11.99
C LYS A 429 2.71 27.18 11.79
N LYS A 430 3.33 26.50 10.81
CA LYS A 430 4.79 26.64 10.55
C LYS A 430 5.14 27.84 9.66
N TRP A 431 4.15 28.54 9.12
CA TRP A 431 4.35 29.49 8.04
C TRP A 431 4.49 30.96 8.48
N GLU A 432 4.11 31.31 9.72
CA GLU A 432 4.30 32.66 10.29
C GLU A 432 5.77 33.15 10.25
N PRO A 433 6.81 32.29 10.41
CA PRO A 433 8.21 32.73 10.29
C PRO A 433 8.81 32.57 8.87
N ALA A 434 8.28 31.69 8.02
CA ALA A 434 8.92 31.31 6.75
C ALA A 434 8.62 32.29 5.61
N TYR A 435 7.36 32.71 5.45
CA TYR A 435 6.97 33.71 4.44
C TYR A 435 7.30 35.15 4.86
N ALA A 436 7.41 35.39 6.17
CA ALA A 436 7.97 36.62 6.72
C ALA A 436 9.51 36.63 6.72
N SER A 437 10.19 35.58 6.28
CA SER A 437 11.64 35.68 6.08
C SER A 437 11.93 36.64 4.92
N GLU A 438 12.85 37.58 5.15
CA GLU A 438 13.14 38.74 4.27
C GLU A 438 13.54 38.36 2.81
N GLY A 439 13.66 37.07 2.49
CA GLY A 439 14.10 36.54 1.19
C GLY A 439 12.99 36.15 0.20
N GLN A 440 11.82 35.69 0.63
CA GLN A 440 10.84 35.11 -0.33
C GLN A 440 9.98 36.18 -1.01
N CYS A 441 9.48 37.15 -0.26
CA CYS A 441 8.75 38.29 -0.83
C CYS A 441 9.66 39.40 -1.38
N THR A 442 10.97 39.18 -1.55
CA THR A 442 11.89 40.19 -2.13
C THR A 442 12.33 39.88 -3.56
N LEU A 443 12.19 38.64 -4.06
CA LEU A 443 12.89 38.20 -5.27
C LEU A 443 12.19 38.38 -6.63
N MET A 444 10.95 38.86 -6.70
CA MET A 444 10.31 39.17 -8.00
C MET A 444 9.73 40.60 -8.06
N PRO A 445 10.44 41.57 -8.66
CA PRO A 445 9.88 42.86 -9.05
C PRO A 445 8.89 42.68 -10.23
N GLY A 446 7.73 43.34 -10.17
CA GLY A 446 6.80 43.43 -11.32
C GLY A 446 5.70 42.35 -11.40
N THR A 447 5.56 41.50 -10.39
CA THR A 447 4.51 40.45 -10.35
C THR A 447 3.55 40.57 -9.16
N ARG A 448 3.73 41.58 -8.29
CA ARG A 448 3.02 41.66 -7.00
C ARG A 448 1.83 42.58 -7.08
N THR A 449 0.69 42.12 -6.60
CA THR A 449 -0.56 42.90 -6.56
C THR A 449 -0.64 43.81 -5.34
N ASN A 450 0.19 43.56 -4.32
CA ASN A 450 0.25 44.37 -3.10
C ASN A 450 1.15 45.62 -3.25
N PRO A 451 0.61 46.86 -3.15
CA PRO A 451 1.38 48.09 -3.26
C PRO A 451 2.52 48.22 -2.23
N ASP A 452 2.32 47.75 -1.00
CA ASP A 452 3.34 47.79 0.04
C ASP A 452 4.46 46.78 -0.25
N ALA A 453 4.12 45.59 -0.75
CA ALA A 453 5.11 44.60 -1.18
C ALA A 453 5.94 45.10 -2.39
N ASN A 454 5.32 45.83 -3.31
CA ASN A 454 6.02 46.52 -4.41
C ASN A 454 6.95 47.62 -3.89
N LYS A 455 6.49 48.42 -2.91
CA LYS A 455 7.31 49.46 -2.27
C LYS A 455 8.51 48.85 -1.54
N PHE A 456 8.31 47.75 -0.82
CA PHE A 456 9.39 47.03 -0.14
C PHE A 456 10.39 46.44 -1.15
N GLY A 457 9.92 45.81 -2.23
CA GLY A 457 10.78 45.31 -3.31
C GLY A 457 11.67 46.39 -3.92
N LYS A 458 11.09 47.55 -4.27
CA LYS A 458 11.85 48.72 -4.78
C LYS A 458 12.87 49.24 -3.76
N CYS A 459 12.54 49.19 -2.46
CA CYS A 459 13.47 49.57 -1.39
C CYS A 459 14.68 48.63 -1.35
N MET A 460 14.45 47.32 -1.39
CA MET A 460 15.49 46.29 -1.38
C MET A 460 16.38 46.37 -2.63
N GLU A 461 15.80 46.62 -3.81
CA GLU A 461 16.55 46.86 -5.04
C GLU A 461 17.46 48.09 -4.92
N ALA A 462 16.97 49.19 -4.32
CA ALA A 462 17.77 50.38 -4.08
C ALA A 462 18.94 50.12 -3.11
N LEU A 463 18.72 49.32 -2.05
CA LEU A 463 19.80 48.87 -1.17
C LEU A 463 20.82 48.02 -1.92
N HIS A 464 20.36 47.03 -2.69
CA HIS A 464 21.24 46.17 -3.47
C HIS A 464 22.12 46.99 -4.43
N LYS A 465 21.50 47.89 -5.21
CA LYS A 465 22.21 48.79 -6.13
C LYS A 465 23.26 49.66 -5.44
N ARG A 466 22.99 50.10 -4.20
CA ARG A 466 23.91 50.94 -3.40
C ARG A 466 25.08 50.17 -2.79
N PHE A 467 24.83 48.95 -2.31
CA PHE A 467 25.80 48.21 -1.50
C PHE A 467 26.52 47.11 -2.29
N ALA A 468 25.90 46.48 -3.30
CA ALA A 468 26.52 45.39 -4.07
C ALA A 468 27.86 45.77 -4.72
N PRO A 469 28.04 46.95 -5.36
CA PRO A 469 29.35 47.34 -5.88
C PRO A 469 30.42 47.51 -4.78
N LYS A 470 30.01 47.93 -3.58
CA LYS A 470 30.91 48.09 -2.42
C LYS A 470 31.35 46.74 -1.88
N TYR A 471 30.44 45.77 -1.79
CA TYR A 471 30.78 44.38 -1.45
C TYR A 471 31.74 43.78 -2.46
N ALA A 472 31.43 43.89 -3.77
CA ALA A 472 32.29 43.35 -4.82
C ALA A 472 33.73 43.90 -4.72
N ALA A 473 33.87 45.21 -4.48
CA ALA A 473 35.18 45.83 -4.27
C ALA A 473 35.88 45.34 -2.99
N ALA A 474 35.15 45.16 -1.89
CA ALA A 474 35.71 44.70 -0.62
C ALA A 474 36.10 43.20 -0.65
N ILE A 475 35.31 42.37 -1.32
CA ILE A 475 35.62 40.95 -1.57
C ILE A 475 36.87 40.84 -2.44
N LYS A 476 36.95 41.59 -3.55
CA LYS A 476 38.15 41.63 -4.40
C LYS A 476 39.39 42.08 -3.62
N ALA A 477 39.24 43.07 -2.72
CA ALA A 477 40.33 43.51 -1.85
C ALA A 477 40.76 42.41 -0.86
N LYS A 478 39.82 41.64 -0.32
CA LYS A 478 40.08 40.48 0.54
C LYS A 478 40.83 39.38 -0.21
N GLU A 479 40.39 39.05 -1.43
CA GLU A 479 40.98 38.01 -2.29
C GLU A 479 42.39 38.36 -2.79
N THR A 480 42.67 39.66 -2.98
CA THR A 480 43.96 40.14 -3.47
C THR A 480 44.94 40.57 -2.35
N ALA A 481 44.53 40.43 -1.09
CA ALA A 481 45.35 40.81 0.06
C ALA A 481 46.59 39.91 0.17
N ARG A 482 47.79 40.53 0.17
CA ARG A 482 49.08 39.81 0.30
C ARG A 482 49.65 39.82 1.72
N THR A 483 48.99 40.50 2.66
CA THR A 483 49.42 40.60 4.05
C THR A 483 48.23 40.38 4.99
N PRO A 484 48.45 39.87 6.21
CA PRO A 484 47.38 39.74 7.21
C PRO A 484 46.65 41.06 7.48
N GLY A 485 47.39 42.17 7.63
CA GLY A 485 46.79 43.48 7.87
C GLY A 485 45.88 43.98 6.73
N ALA A 486 46.23 43.70 5.46
CA ALA A 486 45.38 44.03 4.32
C ALA A 486 44.12 43.16 4.26
N TYR A 487 44.23 41.88 4.64
CA TYR A 487 43.11 40.96 4.75
C TYR A 487 42.13 41.41 5.85
N ASP A 488 42.66 41.72 7.05
CA ASP A 488 41.86 42.18 8.19
C ASP A 488 41.15 43.50 7.90
N ALA A 489 41.83 44.42 7.20
CA ALA A 489 41.23 45.67 6.75
C ALA A 489 40.08 45.43 5.75
N ALA A 490 40.24 44.48 4.82
CA ALA A 490 39.18 44.11 3.88
C ALA A 490 37.99 43.43 4.57
N VAL A 491 38.23 42.55 5.55
CA VAL A 491 37.16 41.93 6.36
C VAL A 491 36.42 42.99 7.18
N LYS A 492 37.13 43.90 7.85
CA LYS A 492 36.52 45.01 8.60
C LYS A 492 35.70 45.93 7.68
N ARG A 493 36.15 46.13 6.44
CA ARG A 493 35.40 46.87 5.43
C ARG A 493 34.11 46.15 5.04
N ILE A 494 34.14 44.83 4.84
CA ILE A 494 32.93 44.03 4.59
C ILE A 494 31.94 44.20 5.74
N GLN A 495 32.39 44.01 6.99
CA GLN A 495 31.56 44.19 8.19
C GLN A 495 30.97 45.61 8.30
N GLY A 496 31.74 46.64 7.93
CA GLY A 496 31.25 48.01 7.90
C GLY A 496 30.20 48.26 6.80
N ILE A 497 30.32 47.58 5.66
CA ILE A 497 29.32 47.60 4.59
C ILE A 497 28.05 46.86 5.04
N ASP A 498 28.18 45.71 5.71
CA ASP A 498 27.06 44.98 6.33
C ASP A 498 26.31 45.89 7.30
N ALA A 499 26.99 46.43 8.32
CA ALA A 499 26.36 47.29 9.32
C ALA A 499 25.71 48.55 8.73
N ALA A 500 26.32 49.14 7.68
CA ALA A 500 25.73 50.28 6.99
C ALA A 500 24.49 49.91 6.17
N LYS A 501 24.51 48.74 5.52
CA LYS A 501 23.36 48.19 4.80
C LYS A 501 22.23 47.89 5.76
N ASP A 502 22.51 47.27 6.90
CA ASP A 502 21.52 46.96 7.93
C ASP A 502 20.89 48.23 8.48
N LYS A 503 21.70 49.24 8.81
CA LYS A 503 21.17 50.54 9.26
C LYS A 503 20.30 51.23 8.19
N ASP A 504 20.68 51.14 6.93
CA ASP A 504 19.86 51.67 5.84
C ASP A 504 18.57 50.86 5.67
N TYR A 505 18.61 49.53 5.81
CA TYR A 505 17.45 48.65 5.80
C TYR A 505 16.47 49.00 6.93
N GLU A 506 16.96 49.04 8.16
CA GLU A 506 16.22 49.41 9.37
C GLU A 506 15.48 50.75 9.20
N ARG A 507 16.14 51.72 8.59
CA ARG A 507 15.58 53.05 8.37
C ARG A 507 14.58 53.11 7.21
N SER A 508 14.90 52.48 6.09
CA SER A 508 14.18 52.72 4.82
C SER A 508 13.19 51.62 4.44
N CYS A 509 13.53 50.36 4.71
CA CYS A 509 12.74 49.22 4.27
C CYS A 509 11.94 48.57 5.42
N ARG A 510 12.51 48.48 6.63
CA ARG A 510 11.87 47.81 7.78
C ARG A 510 10.47 48.34 8.13
N PRO A 511 10.17 49.66 8.12
CA PRO A 511 8.82 50.13 8.41
C PRO A 511 7.76 49.61 7.44
N THR A 512 8.12 49.45 6.15
CA THR A 512 7.22 48.89 5.14
C THR A 512 7.07 47.38 5.34
N PHE A 513 8.16 46.69 5.66
CA PHE A 513 8.14 45.26 5.99
C PHE A 513 7.28 44.94 7.21
N GLU A 514 7.43 45.67 8.31
CA GLU A 514 6.62 45.48 9.53
C GLU A 514 5.13 45.72 9.28
N LYS A 515 4.79 46.65 8.38
CA LYS A 515 3.41 46.85 7.93
C LYS A 515 2.87 45.62 7.20
N ILE A 516 3.61 45.11 6.21
CA ILE A 516 3.24 43.88 5.47
C ILE A 516 3.08 42.71 6.43
N ARG A 517 4.04 42.52 7.36
CA ARG A 517 4.01 41.46 8.37
C ARG A 517 2.76 41.53 9.24
N LYS A 518 2.40 42.73 9.70
CA LYS A 518 1.19 42.97 10.51
C LYS A 518 -0.09 42.69 9.72
N ASP A 519 -0.17 43.13 8.48
CA ASP A 519 -1.35 42.90 7.63
C ASP A 519 -1.51 41.40 7.30
N PHE A 520 -0.40 40.69 7.10
CA PHE A 520 -0.40 39.24 6.88
C PHE A 520 -0.80 38.46 8.13
N SER A 521 -0.29 38.84 9.31
CA SER A 521 -0.71 38.25 10.59
C SER A 521 -2.23 38.39 10.79
N LYS A 522 -2.80 39.57 10.52
CA LYS A 522 -4.27 39.75 10.58
C LYS A 522 -5.03 38.89 9.56
N ALA A 523 -4.49 38.71 8.36
CA ALA A 523 -5.10 37.83 7.36
C ALA A 523 -5.10 36.38 7.84
N VAL A 524 -3.98 35.91 8.41
CA VAL A 524 -3.88 34.57 9.02
C VAL A 524 -4.90 34.40 10.15
N ASP A 525 -5.05 35.40 11.03
CA ASP A 525 -6.05 35.37 12.10
C ASP A 525 -7.46 35.22 11.52
N ARG A 526 -7.83 36.04 10.52
CA ARG A 526 -9.15 35.98 9.87
C ARG A 526 -9.41 34.65 9.17
N VAL A 527 -8.40 34.04 8.56
CA VAL A 527 -8.50 32.70 7.99
C VAL A 527 -8.76 31.67 9.09
N ALA A 528 -8.05 31.76 10.21
CA ALA A 528 -8.24 30.86 11.35
C ALA A 528 -9.66 31.00 11.95
N ASP A 529 -10.20 32.22 12.02
CA ASP A 529 -11.60 32.48 12.43
C ASP A 529 -12.58 31.76 11.50
N ALA A 530 -12.44 32.00 10.20
CA ALA A 530 -13.33 31.47 9.18
C ALA A 530 -13.33 29.93 9.16
N MET A 531 -12.17 29.31 9.36
CA MET A 531 -12.03 27.85 9.37
C MET A 531 -12.53 27.19 10.66
N THR A 532 -12.52 27.89 11.80
CA THR A 532 -12.87 27.29 13.11
C THR A 532 -14.25 27.70 13.62
N GLY A 533 -14.89 28.71 13.01
CA GLY A 533 -16.18 29.25 13.46
C GLY A 533 -16.10 29.94 14.83
N GLN A 534 -14.90 30.23 15.32
CA GLN A 534 -14.62 30.91 16.59
C GLN A 534 -13.61 32.02 16.34
N ALA A 535 -13.76 33.16 17.03
CA ALA A 535 -12.75 34.22 16.98
C ALA A 535 -11.39 33.65 17.43
N TYR A 536 -10.41 33.72 16.54
CA TYR A 536 -9.04 33.36 16.77
C TYR A 536 -8.51 34.28 17.84
N THR A 537 -7.89 33.65 18.81
CA THR A 537 -7.31 34.28 19.96
C THR A 537 -5.83 34.03 19.84
N ASP A 538 -5.07 35.11 19.63
CA ASP A 538 -3.61 35.12 19.49
C ASP A 538 -3.00 34.03 20.40
N HIS A 539 -2.06 33.25 19.88
CA HIS A 539 -1.38 32.21 20.64
C HIS A 539 -0.73 32.76 21.92
N VAL A 540 -0.32 34.04 21.94
CA VAL A 540 0.13 34.72 23.15
C VAL A 540 -1.01 34.92 24.15
N ASP A 541 -2.21 35.28 23.68
CA ASP A 541 -3.40 35.45 24.53
C ASP A 541 -4.08 34.13 24.91
N ARG A 542 -3.91 33.07 24.12
CA ARG A 542 -4.35 31.71 24.45
C ARG A 542 -3.34 31.03 25.38
N ALA A 543 -2.04 31.31 25.23
CA ALA A 543 -1.00 30.89 26.18
C ALA A 543 -1.10 31.69 27.49
N LYS A 544 -1.39 32.99 27.43
CA LYS A 544 -1.75 33.79 28.61
C LYS A 544 -3.01 33.27 29.26
N ARG A 545 -4.12 33.08 28.52
CA ARG A 545 -5.33 32.49 29.11
C ARG A 545 -5.12 31.11 29.67
N LYS A 546 -4.40 30.23 28.99
CA LYS A 546 -4.05 28.92 29.55
C LYS A 546 -3.10 29.03 30.74
N ALA A 547 -2.21 30.02 30.78
CA ALA A 547 -1.36 30.29 31.93
C ALA A 547 -2.16 30.91 33.10
N ASP A 548 -3.15 31.74 32.82
CA ASP A 548 -4.05 32.38 33.78
C ASP A 548 -5.10 31.38 34.32
N GLU A 549 -5.63 30.50 33.46
CA GLU A 549 -6.48 29.35 33.82
C GLU A 549 -5.67 28.31 34.61
N ALA A 550 -4.42 28.04 34.22
CA ALA A 550 -3.52 27.18 34.98
C ALA A 550 -3.04 27.82 36.29
N ALA A 551 -3.06 29.15 36.41
CA ALA A 551 -2.80 29.88 37.65
C ALA A 551 -4.05 29.92 38.57
N GLY A 552 -5.25 29.73 38.01
CA GLY A 552 -6.52 29.59 38.74
C GLY A 552 -6.77 28.23 39.37
N HIS A 553 -5.92 27.23 39.10
CA HIS A 553 -5.91 25.95 39.81
C HIS A 553 -4.59 25.80 40.56
N GLN A 554 -4.68 25.82 41.89
CA GLN A 554 -3.54 25.68 42.80
C GLN A 554 -2.66 24.49 42.39
N ARG A 555 -1.46 24.77 41.88
CA ARG A 555 -0.43 23.75 41.76
C ARG A 555 -0.01 23.33 43.17
N PRO A 556 0.12 22.04 43.47
CA PRO A 556 0.82 21.62 44.67
C PRO A 556 2.27 22.12 44.55
N VAL A 557 2.64 23.02 45.46
CA VAL A 557 4.01 23.43 45.68
C VAL A 557 4.67 22.41 46.59
N ASN A 558 5.97 22.17 46.41
CA ASN A 558 6.74 21.40 47.38
C ASN A 558 6.80 22.14 48.74
N GLU A 559 7.35 21.50 49.77
CA GLU A 559 7.48 22.08 51.13
C GLU A 559 8.24 23.42 51.18
N GLU A 560 8.90 23.81 50.08
CA GLU A 560 9.62 25.08 49.92
C GLU A 560 8.83 26.16 49.14
N GLY A 561 7.57 25.90 48.77
CA GLY A 561 6.74 26.85 48.03
C GLY A 561 7.09 27.00 46.55
N LYS A 562 7.84 26.05 45.96
CA LYS A 562 8.23 26.08 44.54
C LYS A 562 7.36 25.12 43.70
N PRO A 563 6.96 25.53 42.47
CA PRO A 563 6.22 24.66 41.58
C PRO A 563 7.09 23.48 41.12
N ASP A 564 6.58 22.27 41.31
CA ASP A 564 7.26 21.02 40.95
C ASP A 564 7.46 20.96 39.43
N THR A 565 8.71 20.90 38.97
CA THR A 565 9.04 20.87 37.54
C THR A 565 8.92 19.44 37.03
N LEU A 566 7.89 19.16 36.24
CA LEU A 566 7.72 17.90 35.52
C LEU A 566 9.00 17.53 34.76
N SER A 567 9.47 16.31 34.94
CA SER A 567 10.64 15.80 34.23
C SER A 567 10.36 15.69 32.72
N ASP A 568 11.39 15.88 31.89
CA ASP A 568 11.30 15.71 30.42
C ASP A 568 10.72 14.35 29.99
N ARG A 569 10.80 13.34 30.86
CA ARG A 569 10.24 12.01 30.65
C ARG A 569 8.70 12.02 30.66
N ASP A 570 8.10 12.82 31.52
CA ASP A 570 6.63 12.92 31.65
C ASP A 570 6.03 13.77 30.52
N ASN A 571 6.75 14.80 30.07
CA ASN A 571 6.41 15.57 28.87
C ASN A 571 6.44 14.70 27.59
N ARG A 572 7.38 13.74 27.50
CA ARG A 572 7.41 12.77 26.38
C ARG A 572 6.24 11.80 26.42
N ARG A 573 5.84 11.34 27.60
CA ARG A 573 4.74 10.38 27.78
C ARG A 573 3.39 10.99 27.39
N LEU A 574 3.16 12.25 27.77
CA LEU A 574 1.95 12.99 27.41
C LEU A 574 1.85 13.22 25.89
N ARG A 575 2.98 13.54 25.23
CA ARG A 575 3.04 13.72 23.77
C ARG A 575 2.76 12.42 23.00
N MET A 576 3.23 11.28 23.52
CA MET A 576 2.98 9.96 22.92
C MET A 576 1.52 9.53 23.05
N GLN A 577 0.86 9.81 24.19
CA GLN A 577 -0.56 9.52 24.37
C GLN A 577 -1.45 10.32 23.42
N ILE A 578 -1.16 11.61 23.22
CA ILE A 578 -1.89 12.46 22.26
C ILE A 578 -1.67 11.98 20.82
N PHE A 579 -0.49 11.45 20.50
CA PHE A 579 -0.19 10.90 19.18
C PHE A 579 -0.96 9.58 18.92
N ASP A 580 -1.11 8.73 19.94
CA ASP A 580 -1.76 7.43 19.83
C ASP A 580 -3.30 7.53 19.72
N GLU A 581 -3.91 8.54 20.37
CA GLU A 581 -5.35 8.80 20.25
C GLU A 581 -5.75 9.43 18.91
N HIS A 582 -4.85 10.17 18.25
CA HIS A 582 -5.15 10.82 16.97
C HIS A 582 -5.05 9.89 15.75
N TYR A 583 -4.33 8.76 15.88
CA TYR A 583 -4.05 7.86 14.75
C TYR A 583 -4.72 6.48 14.82
N LYS A 584 -5.37 6.12 15.93
CA LYS A 584 -6.15 4.87 16.04
C LYS A 584 -7.64 5.01 15.67
N GLY A 585 -8.05 6.18 15.14
CA GLY A 585 -9.42 6.49 14.76
C GLY A 585 -9.64 6.80 13.28
N LYS A 586 -8.89 6.15 12.37
CA LYS A 586 -9.17 6.15 10.93
C LYS A 586 -8.98 4.76 10.34
#